data_AF-A0A2V2SKX9-F1
#
_entry.id   AF-A0A2V2SKX9-F1
#
_cell.length_a   1.000
_cell.length_b   1.000
_cell.length_c   1.000
_cell.angle_alpha   90.00
_cell.angle_beta   90.00
_cell.angle_gamma   90.00
#
_symmetry.space_group_name_H-M   'P 1'
#
loop_
_entity.id
_entity.type
_entity.pdbx_description
1 polymer ?
#
loop_
_entity_poly.entity_id
_entity_poly.type
_entity_poly.pdbx_seq_one_letter_code
_entity_poly.pdbx_strand_id
1 'polypeptide(L)'
;MPAIRLATSAETLVPFCRRSDEPAENACFDTYADMVVFAASCGFDRLHGRKPQDTKEFLSNIYPIDLAVFKNQGLFPNLLLIGLATERNADIARDEDRLCRLVESFADVGLKYLSHELTACTPARLHLELACLLCKKAEDIHEDHI
;
A
#
# COMPACT_ATOMS: atom_id res chain seq x y z
N MET A 1 -2.64 5.11 -20.05
CA MET A 1 -3.57 4.44 -19.14
C MET A 1 -3.23 4.85 -17.73
N PRO A 2 -4.21 5.04 -16.84
CA PRO A 2 -3.94 5.31 -15.44
C PRO A 2 -3.12 4.16 -14.85
N ALA A 3 -2.03 4.49 -14.17
CA ALA A 3 -1.12 3.52 -13.59
C ALA A 3 -0.57 4.06 -12.26
N ILE A 4 -0.22 3.16 -11.36
CA ILE A 4 0.38 3.47 -10.06
C ILE A 4 1.86 3.15 -10.12
N ARG A 5 2.69 4.13 -9.77
CA ARG A 5 4.15 4.00 -9.67
C ARG A 5 4.55 3.68 -8.24
N LEU A 6 5.60 2.88 -8.10
CA LEU A 6 6.20 2.62 -6.80
C LEU A 6 7.12 3.78 -6.40
N ALA A 7 6.89 4.32 -5.21
CA ALA A 7 7.78 5.30 -4.61
C ALA A 7 9.16 4.70 -4.31
N THR A 8 10.20 5.53 -4.26
CA THR A 8 11.57 5.09 -3.88
C THR A 8 11.61 4.44 -2.49
N SER A 9 10.69 4.82 -1.60
CA SER A 9 10.53 4.21 -0.27
C SER A 9 10.19 2.72 -0.29
N ALA A 10 9.79 2.16 -1.44
CA ALA A 10 9.53 0.74 -1.63
C ALA A 10 10.80 -0.12 -1.77
N GLU A 11 11.98 0.47 -2.00
CA GLU A 11 13.19 -0.26 -2.40
C GLU A 11 13.54 -1.45 -1.49
N THR A 12 13.41 -1.26 -0.17
CA THR A 12 13.70 -2.29 0.84
C THR A 12 12.60 -3.35 0.95
N LEU A 13 11.40 -3.07 0.45
CA LEU A 13 10.22 -3.95 0.52
C LEU A 13 10.02 -4.78 -0.76
N VAL A 14 10.59 -4.36 -1.89
CA VAL A 14 10.54 -5.10 -3.16
C VAL A 14 10.96 -6.58 -3.04
N PRO A 15 11.99 -6.96 -2.25
CA PRO A 15 12.35 -8.37 -2.05
C PRO A 15 11.28 -9.24 -1.36
N PHE A 16 10.28 -8.62 -0.70
CA PHE A 16 9.18 -9.33 -0.04
C PHE A 16 8.00 -9.61 -0.98
N CYS A 17 8.11 -9.21 -2.25
CA CYS A 17 7.17 -9.59 -3.29
C CYS A 17 7.64 -10.89 -3.94
N ARG A 18 6.70 -11.82 -4.20
CA ARG A 18 6.99 -13.08 -4.87
C ARG A 18 7.57 -12.79 -6.25
N ARG A 19 8.75 -13.35 -6.52
CA ARG A 19 9.35 -13.36 -7.86
C ARG A 19 8.88 -14.60 -8.60
N SER A 20 8.64 -14.49 -9.90
CA SER A 20 8.20 -15.59 -10.76
C SER A 20 9.23 -16.73 -10.82
N ASP A 21 10.50 -16.40 -10.58
CA ASP A 21 11.63 -17.27 -10.95
C ASP A 21 12.28 -17.95 -9.73
N GLU A 22 12.04 -17.44 -8.51
CA GLU A 22 12.55 -18.01 -7.27
C GLU A 22 11.51 -17.83 -6.14
N PRO A 23 11.14 -18.90 -5.42
CA PRO A 23 10.36 -18.75 -4.20
C PRO A 23 11.26 -18.07 -3.16
N ALA A 24 11.14 -16.74 -3.06
CA ALA A 24 11.79 -16.01 -1.98
C ALA A 24 11.24 -16.53 -0.67
N GLU A 25 12.09 -17.10 0.18
CA GLU A 25 11.73 -17.69 1.49
C GLU A 25 10.95 -16.71 2.38
N ASN A 26 11.05 -15.41 2.11
CA ASN A 26 10.41 -14.34 2.87
C ASN A 26 9.33 -13.55 2.12
N ALA A 27 8.87 -14.01 0.95
CA ALA A 27 7.81 -13.29 0.22
C ALA A 27 6.47 -13.35 0.99
N CYS A 28 5.89 -12.18 1.26
CA CYS A 28 4.57 -12.03 1.88
C CYS A 28 3.55 -11.32 0.99
N PHE A 29 3.99 -10.70 -0.10
CA PHE A 29 3.12 -10.12 -1.11
C PHE A 29 3.19 -10.95 -2.39
N ASP A 30 2.04 -11.32 -2.95
CA ASP A 30 1.99 -12.07 -4.21
C ASP A 30 2.45 -11.22 -5.40
N THR A 31 2.13 -9.92 -5.37
CA THR A 31 2.51 -8.96 -6.41
C THR A 31 2.87 -7.60 -5.84
N TYR A 32 3.48 -6.74 -6.67
CA TYR A 32 3.66 -5.33 -6.32
C TYR A 32 2.33 -4.59 -6.09
N ALA A 33 1.25 -5.02 -6.74
CA ALA A 33 -0.07 -4.42 -6.55
C ALA A 33 -0.60 -4.69 -5.12
N ASP A 34 -0.39 -5.91 -4.61
CA ASP A 34 -0.74 -6.27 -3.23
C ASP A 34 0.04 -5.43 -2.22
N MET A 35 1.36 -5.30 -2.43
CA MET A 35 2.22 -4.47 -1.59
C MET A 35 1.77 -2.99 -1.60
N VAL A 36 1.46 -2.43 -2.77
CA VAL A 36 0.97 -1.05 -2.90
C VAL A 36 -0.33 -0.85 -2.15
N VAL A 37 -1.30 -1.76 -2.31
CA VAL A 37 -2.61 -1.64 -1.65
C VAL A 37 -2.46 -1.73 -0.14
N PHE A 38 -1.68 -2.69 0.35
CA PHE A 38 -1.39 -2.83 1.77
C PHE A 38 -0.70 -1.58 2.33
N ALA A 39 0.35 -1.09 1.67
CA ALA A 39 1.04 0.11 2.09
C ALA A 39 0.13 1.35 2.05
N ALA A 40 -0.72 1.49 1.03
CA ALA A 40 -1.67 2.59 0.96
C ALA A 40 -2.68 2.55 2.12
N SER A 41 -3.17 1.36 2.48
CA SER A 41 -4.01 1.18 3.67
C SER A 41 -3.29 1.55 4.96
N CYS A 42 -2.03 1.13 5.14
CA CYS A 42 -1.21 1.54 6.29
C CYS A 42 -1.03 3.07 6.34
N GLY A 43 -0.70 3.70 5.20
CA GLY A 43 -0.53 5.15 5.12
C GLY A 43 -1.82 5.90 5.42
N PHE A 44 -2.95 5.42 4.92
CA PHE A 44 -4.27 5.98 5.20
C PHE A 44 -4.58 5.93 6.70
N ASP A 45 -4.36 4.78 7.34
CA ASP A 45 -4.57 4.60 8.77
C ASP A 45 -3.68 5.53 9.60
N ARG A 46 -2.37 5.57 9.30
CA ARG A 46 -1.40 6.42 10.02
C ARG A 46 -1.72 7.90 9.95
N LEU A 47 -2.34 8.35 8.85
CA LEU A 47 -2.75 9.74 8.67
C LEU A 47 -4.18 10.00 9.13
N HIS A 48 -4.91 8.97 9.58
CA HIS A 48 -6.33 9.03 9.92
C HIS A 48 -7.17 9.61 8.76
N GLY A 49 -6.89 9.15 7.55
CA GLY A 49 -7.53 9.58 6.32
C GLY A 49 -7.19 10.99 5.83
N ARG A 50 -6.31 11.72 6.54
CA ARG A 50 -5.82 13.03 6.09
C ARG A 50 -4.98 12.88 4.82
N LYS A 51 -5.19 13.80 3.87
CA LYS A 51 -4.51 13.78 2.57
C LYS A 51 -3.00 13.98 2.73
N PRO A 52 -2.15 13.04 2.25
CA PRO A 52 -0.70 13.18 2.26
C PRO A 52 -0.21 14.22 1.25
N GLN A 53 1.07 14.59 1.35
CA GLN A 53 1.75 15.31 0.28
C GLN A 53 1.99 14.40 -0.93
N ASP A 54 2.03 14.99 -2.11
CA ASP A 54 2.29 14.24 -3.35
C ASP A 54 3.68 13.59 -3.33
N THR A 55 3.73 12.31 -3.70
CA THR A 55 4.99 11.58 -3.91
C THR A 55 5.79 12.20 -5.04
N LYS A 56 7.09 12.42 -4.81
CA LYS A 56 8.00 13.10 -5.76
C LYS A 56 8.98 12.16 -6.43
N GLU A 57 9.30 11.05 -5.78
CA GLU A 57 10.38 10.15 -6.19
C GLU A 57 9.82 8.75 -6.39
N PHE A 58 10.14 8.17 -7.55
CA PHE A 58 9.65 6.86 -7.96
C PHE A 58 10.82 5.98 -8.39
N LEU A 59 10.67 4.66 -8.21
CA LEU A 59 11.65 3.68 -8.68
C LEU A 59 11.68 3.67 -10.21
N SER A 60 12.87 3.76 -10.80
CA SER A 60 13.07 3.78 -12.25
C SER A 60 13.19 2.38 -12.87
N ASN A 61 13.49 1.37 -12.04
CA ASN A 61 13.71 -0.02 -12.44
C ASN A 61 12.45 -0.89 -12.39
N ILE A 62 11.31 -0.35 -11.91
CA ILE A 62 10.04 -1.06 -11.87
C ILE A 62 9.03 -0.28 -12.71
N TYR A 63 8.40 -0.99 -13.65
CA TYR A 63 7.38 -0.38 -14.49
C TYR A 63 6.14 0.02 -13.67
N PRO A 64 5.48 1.14 -14.02
CA PRO A 64 4.20 1.50 -13.43
C PRO A 64 3.19 0.35 -13.57
N ILE A 65 2.39 0.13 -12.54
CA ILE A 65 1.37 -0.94 -12.50
C ILE A 65 0.09 -0.38 -13.09
N ASP A 66 -0.35 -0.90 -14.23
CA ASP A 66 -1.60 -0.48 -14.85
C ASP A 66 -2.79 -0.67 -13.91
N LEU A 67 -3.68 0.31 -13.86
CA LEU A 67 -4.88 0.24 -13.00
C LEU A 67 -5.76 -0.99 -13.31
N ALA A 68 -5.70 -1.51 -14.54
CA ALA A 68 -6.36 -2.74 -14.94
C ALA A 68 -5.91 -3.97 -14.13
N VAL A 69 -4.65 -4.02 -13.69
CA VAL A 69 -4.12 -5.09 -12.84
C VAL A 69 -4.88 -5.13 -11.52
N PHE A 70 -5.04 -3.97 -10.87
CA PHE A 70 -5.78 -3.86 -9.61
C PHE A 70 -7.26 -4.25 -9.76
N LYS A 71 -7.88 -3.93 -10.91
CA LYS A 71 -9.26 -4.34 -11.21
C LYS A 71 -9.36 -5.86 -11.37
N ASN A 72 -8.46 -6.46 -12.14
CA ASN A 72 -8.47 -7.90 -12.43
C ASN A 72 -8.12 -8.75 -11.20
N GLN A 73 -7.33 -8.21 -10.27
CA GLN A 73 -6.96 -8.88 -9.02
C GLN A 73 -7.94 -8.61 -7.86
N GLY A 74 -9.02 -7.85 -8.09
CA GLY A 74 -9.98 -7.53 -7.03
C GLY A 74 -9.46 -6.53 -5.97
N LEU A 75 -8.36 -5.83 -6.24
CA LEU A 75 -7.73 -4.85 -5.35
C LEU A 75 -8.29 -3.43 -5.52
N PHE A 76 -8.90 -3.16 -6.67
CA PHE A 76 -9.45 -1.84 -7.00
C PHE A 76 -10.44 -1.26 -5.97
N PRO A 77 -11.34 -2.06 -5.35
CA PRO A 77 -12.23 -1.54 -4.31
C PRO A 77 -11.49 -0.86 -3.15
N ASN A 78 -10.34 -1.40 -2.73
CA ASN A 78 -9.55 -0.80 -1.63
C ASN A 78 -9.00 0.58 -2.03
N LEU A 79 -8.53 0.71 -3.27
CA LEU A 79 -8.07 2.00 -3.80
C LEU A 79 -9.21 3.02 -3.80
N LEU A 80 -10.38 2.62 -4.30
CA LEU A 80 -11.55 3.48 -4.38
C LEU A 80 -12.02 3.94 -2.99
N LEU A 81 -12.03 3.04 -2.00
CA LEU A 81 -12.42 3.36 -0.63
C LEU A 81 -11.47 4.38 0.00
N ILE A 82 -10.15 4.23 -0.19
CA ILE A 82 -9.16 5.24 0.24
C ILE A 82 -9.48 6.59 -0.40
N GLY A 83 -9.70 6.62 -1.71
CA GLY A 83 -10.00 7.85 -2.44
C GLY A 83 -11.28 8.55 -1.95
N LEU A 84 -12.37 7.79 -1.80
CA LEU A 84 -13.65 8.31 -1.33
C LEU A 84 -13.57 8.81 0.11
N ALA A 85 -12.90 8.07 1.00
CA ALA A 85 -12.80 8.44 2.40
C ALA A 85 -11.96 9.71 2.61
N THR A 86 -10.88 9.90 1.84
CA THR A 86 -10.03 11.09 1.95
C THR A 86 -10.65 12.32 1.28
N GLU A 87 -11.17 12.19 0.07
CA GLU A 87 -11.68 13.35 -0.71
C GLU A 87 -13.12 13.72 -0.35
N ARG A 88 -13.87 12.80 0.29
CA ARG A 88 -15.30 12.95 0.61
C ARG A 88 -16.14 13.40 -0.58
N ASN A 89 -15.73 13.00 -1.78
CA ASN A 89 -16.36 13.35 -3.04
C ASN A 89 -16.36 12.14 -3.98
N ALA A 90 -17.54 11.81 -4.52
CA ALA A 90 -17.73 10.72 -5.47
C ALA A 90 -17.02 10.95 -6.82
N ASP A 91 -16.66 12.18 -7.17
CA ASP A 91 -15.94 12.50 -8.41
C ASP A 91 -14.59 11.79 -8.52
N ILE A 92 -13.96 11.45 -7.39
CA ILE A 92 -12.70 10.69 -7.37
C ILE A 92 -12.85 9.30 -8.02
N ALA A 93 -14.05 8.74 -8.05
CA ALA A 93 -14.33 7.46 -8.68
C ALA A 93 -14.26 7.52 -10.22
N ARG A 94 -14.37 8.72 -10.80
CA ARG A 94 -14.36 8.97 -12.24
C ARG A 94 -13.00 9.48 -12.73
N ASP A 95 -12.20 10.06 -11.84
CA ASP A 95 -10.86 10.58 -12.12
C ASP A 95 -9.80 9.58 -11.67
N GLU A 96 -9.58 8.56 -12.51
CA GLU A 96 -8.64 7.47 -12.22
C GLU A 96 -7.20 7.96 -12.05
N ASP A 97 -6.76 8.98 -12.78
CA ASP A 97 -5.41 9.54 -12.64
C ASP A 97 -5.22 10.27 -11.30
N ARG A 98 -6.25 10.99 -10.83
CA ARG A 98 -6.23 11.58 -9.49
C ARG A 98 -6.29 10.50 -8.41
N LEU A 99 -7.07 9.45 -8.59
CA LEU A 99 -7.11 8.31 -7.67
C LEU A 99 -5.74 7.64 -7.57
N CYS A 100 -5.09 7.33 -8.70
CA CYS A 100 -3.75 6.75 -8.74
C CYS A 100 -2.74 7.61 -7.97
N ARG A 101 -2.71 8.94 -8.23
CA ARG A 101 -1.80 9.86 -7.51
C ARG A 101 -2.06 9.89 -6.01
N LEU A 102 -3.32 9.87 -5.58
CA LEU A 102 -3.66 9.84 -4.16
C LEU A 102 -3.20 8.54 -3.49
N VAL A 103 -3.40 7.41 -4.17
CA VAL A 103 -2.93 6.09 -3.72
C VAL A 103 -1.42 6.04 -3.66
N GLU A 104 -0.70 6.55 -4.68
CA GLU A 104 0.77 6.68 -4.67
C GLU A 104 1.25 7.40 -3.40
N SER A 105 0.62 8.53 -3.07
CA SER A 105 0.97 9.34 -1.90
C SER A 105 0.71 8.64 -0.56
N PHE A 106 -0.40 7.90 -0.43
CA PHE A 106 -0.63 7.08 0.77
C PHE A 106 0.31 5.88 0.83
N ALA A 107 0.55 5.22 -0.31
CA ALA A 107 1.46 4.10 -0.40
C ALA A 107 2.87 4.53 0.02
N ASP A 108 3.37 5.68 -0.42
CA ASP A 108 4.67 6.21 -0.01
C ASP A 108 4.78 6.40 1.51
N VAL A 109 3.72 6.91 2.17
CA VAL A 109 3.68 7.01 3.63
C VAL A 109 3.75 5.63 4.29
N GLY A 110 2.96 4.67 3.82
CA GLY A 110 2.97 3.31 4.34
C GLY A 110 4.28 2.59 4.10
N LEU A 111 4.88 2.74 2.93
CA LEU A 111 6.17 2.17 2.57
C LEU A 111 7.27 2.74 3.46
N LYS A 112 7.32 4.06 3.68
CA LYS A 112 8.28 4.67 4.63
C LYS A 112 8.14 4.09 6.03
N TYR A 113 6.91 3.90 6.49
CA TYR A 113 6.63 3.29 7.78
C TYR A 113 7.13 1.84 7.85
N LEU A 114 6.74 1.01 6.90
CA LEU A 114 7.12 -0.41 6.86
C LEU A 114 8.63 -0.60 6.66
N SER A 115 9.27 0.25 5.84
CA SER A 115 10.72 0.26 5.64
C SER A 115 11.48 0.64 6.91
N HIS A 116 10.93 1.55 7.72
CA HIS A 116 11.50 1.86 9.04
C HIS A 116 11.39 0.65 9.99
N GLU A 117 10.24 -0.03 10.04
CA GLU A 117 10.07 -1.25 10.84
C GLU A 117 11.04 -2.36 10.40
N LEU A 118 11.30 -2.46 9.09
CA LEU A 118 12.31 -3.37 8.54
C LEU A 118 13.72 -3.10 9.05
N THR A 119 14.15 -1.84 9.13
CA THR A 119 15.49 -1.52 9.66
C THR A 119 15.66 -1.90 11.13
N ALA A 120 14.56 -1.98 11.88
CA ALA A 120 14.56 -2.37 13.28
C ALA A 120 14.51 -3.90 13.49
N CYS A 121 14.29 -4.69 12.43
CA CYS A 121 13.87 -6.09 12.54
C CYS A 121 14.58 -7.03 11.54
N THR A 122 14.64 -8.32 11.88
CA THR A 122 14.98 -9.36 10.90
C THR A 122 13.78 -9.60 9.96
N PRO A 123 13.98 -10.18 8.75
CA PRO A 123 12.88 -10.47 7.82
C PRO A 123 11.73 -11.27 8.43
N ALA A 124 12.04 -12.30 9.23
CA ALA A 124 11.03 -13.09 9.94
C ALA A 124 10.22 -12.26 10.95
N ARG A 125 10.85 -11.26 11.58
CA ARG A 125 10.17 -10.35 12.49
C ARG A 125 9.28 -9.35 11.75
N LEU A 126 9.63 -8.95 10.52
CA LEU A 126 8.71 -8.17 9.69
C LEU A 126 7.38 -8.91 9.48
N HIS A 127 7.40 -10.22 9.18
CA HIS A 127 6.15 -10.98 9.02
C HIS A 127 5.29 -10.96 10.28
N LEU A 128 5.93 -11.04 11.46
CA LEU A 128 5.24 -10.90 12.74
C LEU A 128 4.66 -9.50 12.94
N GLU A 129 5.40 -8.45 12.59
CA GLU A 129 4.89 -7.07 12.70
C GLU A 129 3.73 -6.82 11.72
N LEU A 130 3.80 -7.35 10.50
CA LEU A 130 2.69 -7.31 9.54
C LEU A 130 1.45 -8.04 10.09
N ALA A 131 1.63 -9.21 10.71
CA ALA A 131 0.54 -9.93 11.37
C ALA A 131 -0.01 -9.14 12.58
N CYS A 132 0.84 -8.53 13.39
CA CYS A 132 0.43 -7.67 14.51
C CYS A 132 -0.36 -6.45 14.03
N LEU A 133 0.01 -5.84 12.91
CA LEU A 133 -0.75 -4.74 12.30
C LEU A 133 -2.15 -5.19 11.90
N LEU A 134 -2.30 -6.41 11.38
CA LEU A 134 -3.62 -6.99 11.09
C LEU A 134 -4.42 -7.27 12.37
N CYS A 135 -3.79 -7.80 13.42
CA CYS A 135 -4.45 -8.13 14.68
C CYS A 135 -4.88 -6.91 15.50
N LYS A 136 -4.02 -5.89 15.66
CA LYS A 136 -4.37 -4.66 16.40
C LYS A 136 -5.62 -4.01 15.84
N LYS A 137 -5.80 -4.06 14.53
CA LYS A 137 -7.00 -3.54 13.88
C LYS A 137 -8.26 -4.37 14.12
N ALA A 138 -8.13 -5.67 14.41
CA ALA A 138 -9.27 -6.49 14.81
C ALA A 138 -9.71 -6.19 16.26
N GLU A 139 -8.77 -5.85 17.14
CA GLU A 139 -9.01 -5.52 18.55
C GLU A 139 -9.60 -4.11 18.73
N ASP A 140 -9.11 -3.10 17.99
CA ASP A 140 -9.67 -1.74 18.02
C ASP A 140 -11.18 -1.71 17.68
N ILE A 141 -11.66 -2.65 16.84
CA ILE A 141 -13.08 -2.78 16.48
C ILE A 141 -13.93 -3.32 17.64
N HIS A 142 -13.34 -4.06 18.59
CA HIS A 142 -14.05 -4.62 19.73
C HIS A 142 -14.23 -3.64 20.90
N GLU A 143 -13.37 -2.62 21.03
CA GLU A 143 -13.47 -1.65 22.13
C GLU A 143 -14.49 -0.53 21.87
N ASP A 144 -14.81 -0.20 20.61
CA ASP A 144 -15.79 0.84 20.25
C ASP A 144 -17.27 0.38 20.32
N HIS A 145 -17.53 -0.86 20.77
CA HIS A 145 -18.87 -1.46 20.84
C HIS A 145 -19.36 -1.79 22.27
N ILE A 146 -18.74 -1.20 23.30
CA ILE A 146 -19.20 -1.31 24.71
C ILE A 146 -19.65 0.04 25.25
#